data_AF-A0A8T4WC92-F1
#
_entry.id   AF-A0A8T4WC92-F1
#
_cell.length_a   1.000
_cell.length_b   1.000
_cell.length_c   1.000
_cell.angle_alpha   90.00
_cell.angle_beta   90.00
_cell.angle_gamma   90.00
#
_symmetry.space_group_name_H-M   'P 1'
#
loop_
_entity.id
_entity.type
_entity.pdbx_description
1 polymer ?
#
loop_
_entity_poly.entity_id
_entity_poly.type
_entity_poly.pdbx_seq_one_letter_code
_entity_poly.pdbx_strand_id
1 'polypeptide(L)'
;MPDAHLLSGLKQDIASLRSDRLRERIIIACNHKGGQEIIDALEILSEEDFSYKWGYLRRTLFEALRISHLACIDAKPIDILTSAYRTDERCFFNYIEEVALKNLRKQVEIGNTFFIDVEELVETQAAILIPQIASTRIEHLRSVCQEGFDSQRFVQSYYGFKLTTSEVRNNGFGEKLIEHLNRLGIVLSSDICPVDFDFEIERVKFDNVSDRMEKILCEILRLTGNNSGERTKAAQSLGIIGDSRAEPYLCAATEDKYPWVKKAAIEALGSIRLSSSIPVLVECLYDLESSVREKAANTIAKFEEKAIPYLLNVLKNDREVHFENALEEAKKSHPRSLDSFAAALLHRDSEAKQLARKVLNDLGHVVTKSPKSGGK
;
A
#
# COMPACT_ATOMS: atom_id res chain seq x y z
N MET A 1 13.27 -31.46 17.81
CA MET A 1 13.96 -30.32 17.18
C MET A 1 13.84 -30.52 15.69
N PRO A 2 13.34 -29.53 14.95
CA PRO A 2 13.19 -29.62 13.51
C PRO A 2 14.52 -29.97 12.84
N ASP A 3 14.47 -30.72 11.73
CA ASP A 3 15.67 -31.04 10.95
C ASP A 3 16.40 -29.74 10.57
N ALA A 4 17.65 -29.60 11.03
CA ALA A 4 18.46 -28.40 10.80
C ALA A 4 18.62 -28.09 9.31
N HIS A 5 18.58 -29.11 8.44
CA HIS A 5 18.64 -28.95 6.99
C HIS A 5 17.31 -28.42 6.42
N LEU A 6 16.18 -28.84 6.98
CA LEU A 6 14.86 -28.29 6.62
C LEU A 6 14.77 -26.82 7.05
N LEU A 7 15.17 -26.51 8.28
CA LEU A 7 15.08 -25.16 8.84
C LEU A 7 15.96 -24.15 8.12
N SER A 8 17.20 -24.53 7.82
CA SER A 8 18.13 -23.68 7.07
C SER A 8 17.65 -23.43 5.65
N GLY A 9 17.07 -24.46 5.01
CA GLY A 9 16.47 -24.33 3.69
C GLY A 9 15.19 -23.48 3.66
N LEU A 10 14.31 -23.65 4.64
CA LEU A 10 13.10 -22.83 4.79
C LEU A 10 13.48 -21.35 5.04
N LYS A 11 14.48 -21.11 5.90
CA LYS A 11 15.10 -19.78 6.12
C LYS A 11 15.61 -19.17 4.82
N GLN A 12 16.31 -19.94 4.00
CA GLN A 12 16.89 -19.47 2.74
C GLN A 12 15.81 -19.14 1.68
N ASP A 13 14.78 -19.97 1.57
CA ASP A 13 13.70 -19.75 0.59
C ASP A 13 12.74 -18.64 1.04
N ILE A 14 12.50 -18.49 2.35
CA ILE A 14 11.79 -17.34 2.93
C ILE A 14 12.60 -16.05 2.73
N ALA A 15 13.91 -16.07 2.95
CA ALA A 15 14.77 -14.90 2.73
C ALA A 15 14.78 -14.43 1.26
N SER A 16 14.63 -15.38 0.33
CA SER A 16 14.53 -15.14 -1.12
C SER A 16 13.11 -14.97 -1.65
N LEU A 17 12.08 -15.13 -0.81
CA LEU A 17 10.64 -14.95 -1.11
C LEU A 17 10.17 -15.69 -2.38
N ARG A 18 10.67 -16.91 -2.61
CA ARG A 18 10.29 -17.73 -3.78
C ARG A 18 9.13 -18.67 -3.43
N SER A 19 7.90 -18.30 -3.80
CA SER A 19 6.67 -19.04 -3.45
C SER A 19 6.69 -20.51 -3.90
N ASP A 20 7.17 -20.81 -5.11
CA ASP A 20 7.25 -22.20 -5.61
C ASP A 20 8.20 -23.08 -4.78
N ARG A 21 9.38 -22.57 -4.44
CA ARG A 21 10.35 -23.30 -3.60
C ARG A 21 9.88 -23.45 -2.18
N LEU A 22 9.29 -22.37 -1.63
CA LEU A 22 8.67 -22.40 -0.31
C LEU A 22 7.58 -23.48 -0.25
N ARG A 23 6.77 -23.57 -1.30
CA ARG A 23 5.74 -24.60 -1.44
C ARG A 23 6.33 -26.00 -1.53
N GLU A 24 7.35 -26.23 -2.35
CA GLU A 24 8.03 -27.53 -2.44
C GLU A 24 8.54 -27.98 -1.06
N ARG A 25 9.14 -27.07 -0.29
CA ARG A 25 9.59 -27.39 1.07
C ARG A 25 8.46 -27.67 2.03
N ILE A 26 7.38 -26.89 1.98
CA ILE A 26 6.19 -27.16 2.80
C ILE A 26 5.65 -28.57 2.47
N ILE A 27 5.54 -28.92 1.20
CA ILE A 27 5.10 -30.25 0.74
C ILE A 27 6.03 -31.35 1.25
N ILE A 28 7.35 -31.18 1.09
CA ILE A 28 8.35 -32.15 1.56
C ILE A 28 8.23 -32.36 3.07
N ALA A 29 8.17 -31.28 3.85
CA ALA A 29 8.01 -31.36 5.29
C ALA A 29 6.70 -32.05 5.70
N CYS A 30 5.57 -31.71 5.07
CA CYS A 30 4.29 -32.38 5.31
C CYS A 30 4.34 -33.89 5.04
N ASN A 31 5.03 -34.32 3.97
CA ASN A 31 5.18 -35.74 3.62
C ASN A 31 6.02 -36.55 4.64
N HIS A 32 6.80 -35.88 5.48
CA HIS A 32 7.64 -36.49 6.52
C HIS A 32 7.10 -36.26 7.95
N LYS A 33 5.80 -35.96 8.11
CA LYS A 33 5.16 -35.58 9.40
C LYS A 33 5.72 -34.29 10.03
N GLY A 34 6.37 -33.44 9.24
CA GLY A 34 7.02 -32.20 9.66
C GLY A 34 6.10 -30.97 9.72
N GLY A 35 4.78 -31.14 9.86
CA GLY A 35 3.85 -30.01 9.94
C GLY A 35 4.12 -29.11 11.16
N GLN A 36 4.36 -29.73 12.32
CA GLN A 36 4.80 -29.02 13.52
C GLN A 36 6.19 -28.39 13.32
N GLU A 37 7.09 -29.03 12.58
CA GLU A 37 8.43 -28.48 12.32
C GLU A 37 8.38 -27.21 11.47
N ILE A 38 7.43 -27.10 10.53
CA ILE A 38 7.19 -25.86 9.77
C ILE A 38 6.61 -24.78 10.68
N ILE A 39 5.64 -25.12 11.54
CA ILE A 39 5.04 -24.17 12.49
C ILE A 39 6.12 -23.66 13.43
N ASP A 40 6.88 -24.55 14.06
CA ASP A 40 8.00 -24.21 14.95
C ASP A 40 9.06 -23.38 14.19
N ALA A 41 9.37 -23.73 12.93
CA ALA A 41 10.29 -22.93 12.12
C ALA A 41 9.77 -21.52 11.87
N LEU A 42 8.50 -21.36 11.51
CA LEU A 42 7.86 -20.07 11.28
C LEU A 42 7.68 -19.26 12.57
N GLU A 43 7.50 -19.91 13.73
CA GLU A 43 7.44 -19.27 15.05
C GLU A 43 8.82 -18.82 15.55
N ILE A 44 9.89 -19.59 15.27
CA ILE A 44 11.28 -19.26 15.60
C ILE A 44 11.80 -18.08 14.76
N LEU A 45 11.28 -17.91 13.54
CA LEU A 45 11.53 -16.74 12.70
C LEU A 45 10.73 -15.55 13.26
N SER A 46 11.26 -14.94 14.32
CA SER A 46 10.58 -13.91 15.11
C SER A 46 10.01 -12.75 14.27
N GLU A 47 9.02 -12.05 14.84
CA GLU A 47 8.52 -10.78 14.29
C GLU A 47 9.63 -9.73 14.10
N GLU A 48 10.77 -9.85 14.78
CA GLU A 48 11.92 -8.95 14.66
C GLU A 48 12.76 -9.21 13.40
N ASP A 49 12.98 -10.48 13.02
CA ASP A 49 13.78 -10.84 11.82
C ASP A 49 13.04 -10.53 10.50
N PHE A 50 11.70 -10.52 10.53
CA PHE A 50 10.86 -10.36 9.33
C PHE A 50 9.90 -9.17 9.39
N SER A 51 10.00 -8.31 10.41
CA SER A 51 9.13 -7.14 10.62
C SER A 51 8.95 -6.30 9.35
N TYR A 52 10.05 -6.11 8.58
CA TYR A 52 10.13 -5.30 7.35
C TYR A 52 9.72 -6.03 6.06
N LYS A 53 9.56 -7.35 6.09
CA LYS A 53 9.12 -8.17 4.94
C LYS A 53 7.80 -8.90 5.19
N TRP A 54 7.14 -8.65 6.32
CA TRP A 54 5.96 -9.41 6.74
C TRP A 54 4.82 -9.39 5.72
N GLY A 55 4.55 -8.25 5.06
CA GLY A 55 3.51 -8.18 4.02
C GLY A 55 3.81 -9.03 2.80
N TYR A 56 5.08 -9.07 2.36
CA TYR A 56 5.53 -9.93 1.28
C TYR A 56 5.57 -11.40 1.69
N LEU A 57 6.08 -11.68 2.88
CA LEU A 57 6.13 -13.02 3.45
C LEU A 57 4.71 -13.59 3.59
N ARG A 58 3.77 -12.79 4.09
CA ARG A 58 2.34 -13.13 4.16
C ARG A 58 1.79 -13.46 2.78
N ARG A 59 1.97 -12.60 1.78
CA ARG A 59 1.51 -12.87 0.40
C ARG A 59 2.14 -14.13 -0.18
N THR A 60 3.45 -14.27 -0.05
CA THR A 60 4.23 -15.42 -0.53
C THR A 60 3.77 -16.71 0.15
N LEU A 61 3.46 -16.67 1.45
CA LEU A 61 2.90 -17.80 2.19
C LEU A 61 1.49 -18.13 1.71
N PHE A 62 0.60 -17.15 1.57
CA PHE A 62 -0.74 -17.37 1.03
C PHE A 62 -0.71 -17.95 -0.40
N GLU A 63 0.21 -17.50 -1.24
CA GLU A 63 0.48 -18.07 -2.57
C GLU A 63 0.99 -19.51 -2.50
N ALA A 64 2.01 -19.78 -1.67
CA ALA A 64 2.58 -21.11 -1.47
C ALA A 64 1.52 -22.11 -0.96
N LEU A 65 0.59 -21.63 -0.13
CA LEU A 65 -0.54 -22.36 0.42
C LEU A 65 -1.76 -22.45 -0.53
N ARG A 66 -1.70 -21.81 -1.71
CA ARG A 66 -2.79 -21.75 -2.70
C ARG A 66 -4.09 -21.08 -2.22
N ILE A 67 -4.00 -20.19 -1.25
CA ILE A 67 -5.13 -19.42 -0.71
C ILE A 67 -4.95 -17.91 -0.92
N SER A 68 -4.17 -17.49 -1.93
CA SER A 68 -3.90 -16.07 -2.23
C SER A 68 -5.17 -15.24 -2.39
N HIS A 69 -6.23 -15.84 -2.95
CA HIS A 69 -7.55 -15.23 -3.12
C HIS A 69 -8.31 -14.96 -1.80
N LEU A 70 -7.79 -15.42 -0.66
CA LEU A 70 -8.31 -15.15 0.68
C LEU A 70 -7.36 -14.28 1.52
N ALA A 71 -6.42 -13.56 0.88
CA ALA A 71 -5.43 -12.72 1.56
C ALA A 71 -6.05 -11.61 2.43
N CYS A 72 -7.31 -11.25 2.17
CA CYS A 72 -8.09 -10.24 2.88
C CYS A 72 -8.52 -10.64 4.31
N ILE A 73 -8.33 -11.90 4.73
CA ILE A 73 -8.66 -12.36 6.09
C ILE A 73 -7.68 -11.75 7.11
N ASP A 74 -8.17 -11.23 8.22
CA ASP A 74 -7.32 -10.71 9.31
C ASP A 74 -6.78 -11.84 10.22
N ALA A 75 -6.22 -12.89 9.60
CA ALA A 75 -5.59 -14.03 10.27
C ALA A 75 -4.13 -14.17 9.80
N LYS A 76 -3.19 -14.47 10.70
CA LYS A 76 -1.81 -14.73 10.27
C LYS A 76 -1.79 -16.06 9.50
N PRO A 77 -0.96 -16.21 8.44
CA PRO A 77 -0.85 -17.48 7.74
C PRO A 77 -0.48 -18.63 8.68
N ILE A 78 0.33 -18.33 9.71
CA ILE A 78 0.71 -19.30 10.73
C ILE A 78 -0.48 -19.79 11.57
N ASP A 79 -1.44 -18.92 11.88
CA ASP A 79 -2.64 -19.32 12.63
C ASP A 79 -3.51 -20.29 11.82
N ILE A 80 -3.55 -20.08 10.50
CA ILE A 80 -4.23 -20.97 9.54
C ILE A 80 -3.49 -22.32 9.50
N LEU A 81 -2.16 -22.32 9.42
CA LEU A 81 -1.33 -23.53 9.39
C LEU A 81 -1.46 -24.34 10.69
N THR A 82 -1.35 -23.67 11.84
CA THR A 82 -1.51 -24.28 13.16
C THR A 82 -2.89 -24.88 13.34
N SER A 83 -3.93 -24.20 12.85
CA SER A 83 -5.30 -24.71 12.90
C SER A 83 -5.51 -25.90 11.96
N ALA A 84 -4.97 -25.86 10.74
CA ALA A 84 -5.04 -26.96 9.78
C ALA A 84 -4.32 -28.22 10.30
N TYR A 85 -3.13 -28.06 10.88
CA TYR A 85 -2.32 -29.17 11.41
C TYR A 85 -3.01 -29.95 12.53
N ARG A 86 -3.84 -29.31 13.35
CA ARG A 86 -4.60 -29.96 14.43
C ARG A 86 -5.68 -30.94 13.94
N THR A 87 -5.96 -30.99 12.64
CA THR A 87 -7.17 -31.65 12.09
C THR A 87 -6.90 -33.03 11.46
N ASP A 88 -5.79 -33.24 10.72
CA ASP A 88 -5.22 -34.54 10.28
C ASP A 88 -3.93 -34.29 9.44
N GLU A 89 -2.86 -35.08 9.65
CA GLU A 89 -1.58 -34.97 8.91
C GLU A 89 -1.71 -35.27 7.40
N ARG A 90 -2.64 -36.14 6.99
CA ARG A 90 -2.68 -36.70 5.62
C ARG A 90 -3.36 -35.80 4.58
N CYS A 91 -4.10 -34.79 5.02
CA CYS A 91 -4.94 -33.93 4.16
C CYS A 91 -4.65 -32.44 4.36
N PHE A 92 -3.46 -32.09 4.85
CA PHE A 92 -3.06 -30.71 5.23
C PHE A 92 -3.48 -29.62 4.21
N PHE A 93 -3.14 -29.78 2.93
CA PHE A 93 -3.50 -28.81 1.89
C PHE A 93 -4.99 -28.80 1.52
N ASN A 94 -5.70 -29.91 1.73
CA ASN A 94 -7.13 -29.97 1.45
C ASN A 94 -7.94 -29.19 2.49
N TYR A 95 -7.42 -29.06 3.72
CA TYR A 95 -8.09 -28.37 4.83
C TYR A 95 -7.66 -26.91 5.02
N ILE A 96 -6.54 -26.48 4.45
CA ILE A 96 -6.06 -25.09 4.58
C ILE A 96 -7.10 -24.08 4.07
N GLU A 97 -7.71 -24.36 2.92
CA GLU A 97 -8.74 -23.49 2.34
C GLU A 97 -10.00 -23.47 3.22
N GLU A 98 -10.46 -24.63 3.72
CA GLU A 98 -11.60 -24.71 4.64
C GLU A 98 -11.38 -23.94 5.94
N VAL A 99 -10.17 -24.04 6.52
CA VAL A 99 -9.79 -23.30 7.73
C VAL A 99 -9.75 -21.81 7.47
N ALA A 100 -9.19 -21.38 6.33
CA ALA A 100 -9.19 -19.97 5.92
C ALA A 100 -10.63 -19.45 5.74
N LEU A 101 -11.48 -20.18 5.02
CA LEU A 101 -12.90 -19.84 4.85
C LEU A 101 -13.66 -19.78 6.17
N LYS A 102 -13.38 -20.69 7.11
CA LYS A 102 -13.97 -20.68 8.46
C LYS A 102 -13.55 -19.44 9.24
N ASN A 103 -12.28 -19.04 9.16
CA ASN A 103 -11.79 -17.82 9.80
C ASN A 103 -12.43 -16.57 9.19
N LEU A 104 -12.57 -16.53 7.87
CA LEU A 104 -13.29 -15.45 7.19
C LEU A 104 -14.75 -15.37 7.66
N ARG A 105 -15.46 -16.50 7.75
CA ARG A 105 -16.84 -16.55 8.28
C ARG A 105 -16.93 -15.99 9.69
N LYS A 106 -16.05 -16.44 10.58
CA LYS A 106 -16.00 -15.94 11.96
C LYS A 106 -15.72 -14.44 12.00
N GLN A 107 -14.82 -13.95 11.14
CA GLN A 107 -14.50 -12.53 11.03
C GLN A 107 -15.73 -11.71 10.59
N VAL A 108 -16.53 -12.22 9.65
CA VAL A 108 -17.79 -11.61 9.23
C VAL A 108 -18.83 -11.63 10.37
N GLU A 109 -18.96 -12.75 11.09
CA GLU A 109 -19.89 -12.91 12.22
C GLU A 109 -19.62 -11.92 13.36
N ILE A 110 -18.35 -11.63 13.68
CA ILE A 110 -17.98 -10.67 14.73
C ILE A 110 -17.99 -9.22 14.26
N GLY A 111 -18.40 -8.94 13.02
CA GLY A 111 -18.48 -7.58 12.50
C GLY A 111 -17.18 -7.00 11.93
N ASN A 112 -16.06 -7.74 11.99
CA ASN A 112 -14.75 -7.28 11.53
C ASN A 112 -14.64 -7.37 10.00
N THR A 113 -15.43 -6.58 9.29
CA THR A 113 -15.48 -6.61 7.82
C THR A 113 -14.61 -5.53 7.18
N PHE A 114 -13.81 -4.77 7.95
CA PHE A 114 -13.23 -3.51 7.51
C PHE A 114 -12.35 -3.64 6.25
N PHE A 115 -11.52 -4.68 6.15
CA PHE A 115 -10.55 -4.85 5.04
C PHE A 115 -10.90 -5.98 4.08
N ILE A 116 -12.12 -6.51 4.19
CA ILE A 116 -12.56 -7.55 3.27
C ILE A 116 -12.83 -6.89 1.92
N ASP A 117 -11.96 -7.15 0.95
CA ASP A 117 -12.14 -6.70 -0.42
C ASP A 117 -13.25 -7.54 -1.06
N VAL A 118 -14.40 -6.92 -1.25
CA VAL A 118 -15.57 -7.59 -1.84
C VAL A 118 -15.33 -7.89 -3.31
N GLU A 119 -14.54 -7.06 -4.01
CA GLU A 119 -14.23 -7.25 -5.44
C GLU A 119 -13.36 -8.48 -5.63
N GLU A 120 -12.31 -8.64 -4.81
CA GLU A 120 -11.47 -9.84 -4.83
C GLU A 120 -12.26 -11.09 -4.43
N LEU A 121 -13.20 -10.97 -3.50
CA LEU A 121 -14.05 -12.09 -3.07
C LEU A 121 -15.02 -12.60 -4.12
N VAL A 122 -15.45 -11.78 -5.09
CA VAL A 122 -16.47 -12.15 -6.10
C VAL A 122 -16.05 -13.42 -6.85
N GLU A 123 -14.76 -13.54 -7.17
CA GLU A 123 -14.21 -14.64 -7.97
C GLU A 123 -13.88 -15.89 -7.13
N THR A 124 -14.31 -15.93 -5.86
CA THR A 124 -13.92 -16.96 -4.89
C THR A 124 -15.12 -17.73 -4.33
N GLN A 125 -14.88 -18.88 -3.72
CA GLN A 125 -15.91 -19.63 -2.98
C GLN A 125 -16.48 -18.84 -1.78
N ALA A 126 -15.76 -17.82 -1.31
CA ALA A 126 -16.20 -16.94 -0.24
C ALA A 126 -17.17 -15.84 -0.70
N ALA A 127 -17.48 -15.72 -1.99
CA ALA A 127 -18.49 -14.79 -2.51
C ALA A 127 -19.85 -14.90 -1.81
N ILE A 128 -20.19 -16.09 -1.29
CA ILE A 128 -21.39 -16.35 -0.50
C ILE A 128 -21.49 -15.49 0.78
N LEU A 129 -20.37 -14.96 1.28
CA LEU A 129 -20.31 -14.10 2.46
C LEU A 129 -20.60 -12.63 2.14
N ILE A 130 -20.57 -12.23 0.87
CA ILE A 130 -20.74 -10.83 0.46
C ILE A 130 -22.05 -10.23 0.98
N PRO A 131 -23.22 -10.91 0.90
CA PRO A 131 -24.46 -10.38 1.46
C PRO A 131 -24.37 -10.10 2.96
N GLN A 132 -23.78 -11.02 3.73
CA GLN A 132 -23.61 -10.86 5.17
C GLN A 132 -22.64 -9.72 5.49
N ILE A 133 -21.51 -9.64 4.78
CA ILE A 133 -20.55 -8.53 4.87
C ILE A 133 -21.26 -7.19 4.63
N ALA A 134 -22.06 -7.10 3.58
CA ALA A 134 -22.80 -5.89 3.23
C ALA A 134 -23.82 -5.50 4.32
N SER A 135 -24.62 -6.46 4.80
CA SER A 135 -25.60 -6.24 5.87
C SER A 135 -24.92 -5.76 7.16
N THR A 136 -23.87 -6.44 7.61
CA THR A 136 -23.09 -6.08 8.80
C THR A 136 -22.52 -4.66 8.71
N ARG A 137 -21.98 -4.29 7.54
CA ARG A 137 -21.46 -2.93 7.29
C ARG A 137 -22.54 -1.86 7.37
N ILE A 138 -23.70 -2.12 6.77
CA ILE A 138 -24.85 -1.19 6.79
C ILE A 138 -25.40 -1.03 8.22
N GLU A 139 -25.53 -2.12 8.98
CA GLU A 139 -25.99 -2.08 10.36
C GLU A 139 -25.05 -1.28 11.26
N HIS A 140 -23.73 -1.51 11.14
CA HIS A 140 -22.72 -0.75 11.87
C HIS A 140 -22.77 0.75 11.55
N LEU A 141 -22.90 1.12 10.28
CA LEU A 141 -23.05 2.53 9.91
C LEU A 141 -24.34 3.15 10.46
N ARG A 142 -25.46 2.41 10.41
CA ARG A 142 -26.72 2.89 10.98
C ARG A 142 -26.58 3.15 12.48
N SER A 143 -25.93 2.26 13.23
CA SER A 143 -25.72 2.50 14.67
C SER A 143 -24.86 3.73 14.94
N VAL A 144 -23.83 3.98 14.12
CA VAL A 144 -22.98 5.17 14.25
C VAL A 144 -23.73 6.47 13.92
N CYS A 145 -24.69 6.43 12.99
CA CYS A 145 -25.40 7.62 12.52
C CYS A 145 -26.76 7.90 13.21
N GLN A 146 -27.36 6.93 13.92
CA GLN A 146 -28.71 7.04 14.48
C GLN A 146 -28.82 7.94 15.71
N GLU A 147 -27.79 8.04 16.55
CA GLU A 147 -27.81 8.81 17.82
C GLU A 147 -27.34 10.27 17.65
N GLY A 148 -27.23 10.74 16.41
CA GLY A 148 -26.45 11.93 16.06
C GLY A 148 -25.14 11.52 15.38
N PHE A 149 -24.63 12.35 14.45
CA PHE A 149 -23.39 12.04 13.76
C PHE A 149 -22.19 12.31 14.66
N ASP A 150 -21.54 11.24 15.13
CA ASP A 150 -20.24 11.32 15.81
C ASP A 150 -19.12 11.09 14.77
N SER A 151 -18.39 12.16 14.46
CA SER A 151 -17.30 12.14 13.47
C SER A 151 -16.18 11.19 13.86
N GLN A 152 -15.88 11.05 15.15
CA GLN A 152 -14.84 10.17 15.67
C GLN A 152 -15.24 8.70 15.49
N ARG A 153 -16.46 8.33 15.89
CA ARG A 153 -17.00 6.96 15.66
C ARG A 153 -17.11 6.66 14.17
N PHE A 154 -17.47 7.65 13.35
CA PHE A 154 -17.54 7.47 11.91
C PHE A 154 -16.18 7.19 11.29
N VAL A 155 -15.13 7.93 11.65
CA VAL A 155 -13.75 7.73 11.16
C VAL A 155 -13.21 6.34 11.50
N GLN A 156 -13.62 5.76 12.64
CA GLN A 156 -13.28 4.40 13.03
C GLN A 156 -13.93 3.31 12.15
N SER A 157 -14.93 3.66 11.34
CA SER A 157 -15.56 2.75 10.38
C SER A 157 -14.82 2.69 9.04
N TYR A 158 -15.02 1.61 8.28
CA TYR A 158 -14.43 1.45 6.92
C TYR A 158 -14.71 2.66 6.03
N TYR A 159 -15.93 3.18 6.09
CA TYR A 159 -16.38 4.25 5.22
C TYR A 159 -15.83 5.61 5.67
N GLY A 160 -15.75 5.86 6.97
CA GLY A 160 -15.08 7.06 7.46
C GLY A 160 -13.60 7.05 7.12
N PHE A 161 -12.91 5.93 7.33
CA PHE A 161 -11.53 5.79 6.90
C PHE A 161 -11.37 5.93 5.39
N LYS A 162 -12.19 5.24 4.58
CA LYS A 162 -12.12 5.32 3.11
C LYS A 162 -12.40 6.73 2.63
N LEU A 163 -13.44 7.41 3.10
CA LEU A 163 -13.76 8.78 2.70
C LEU A 163 -12.66 9.75 3.15
N THR A 164 -12.16 9.62 4.39
CA THR A 164 -11.09 10.50 4.89
C THR A 164 -9.84 10.30 4.05
N THR A 165 -9.54 9.08 3.64
CA THR A 165 -8.30 8.82 2.91
C THR A 165 -8.42 9.01 1.39
N SER A 166 -9.61 8.87 0.81
CA SER A 166 -9.85 9.07 -0.62
C SER A 166 -10.19 10.52 -1.00
N GLU A 167 -10.78 11.32 -0.10
CA GLU A 167 -11.34 12.64 -0.42
C GLU A 167 -10.58 13.84 0.16
N VAL A 168 -9.60 13.63 1.05
CA VAL A 168 -8.90 14.73 1.75
C VAL A 168 -8.00 15.61 0.86
N ARG A 169 -7.92 15.32 -0.44
CA ARG A 169 -7.33 16.26 -1.41
C ARG A 169 -8.27 17.40 -1.85
N ASN A 170 -9.59 17.28 -1.65
CA ASN A 170 -10.56 18.10 -2.40
C ASN A 170 -11.57 18.92 -1.56
N ASN A 171 -11.37 19.10 -0.25
CA ASN A 171 -12.22 19.97 0.60
C ASN A 171 -13.76 19.72 0.49
N GLY A 172 -14.18 18.51 0.09
CA GLY A 172 -15.57 18.18 -0.25
C GLY A 172 -16.15 17.01 0.55
N PHE A 173 -15.59 16.71 1.73
CA PHE A 173 -15.94 15.53 2.51
C PHE A 173 -17.45 15.48 2.86
N GLY A 174 -18.07 16.61 3.20
CA GLY A 174 -19.48 16.66 3.63
C GLY A 174 -20.50 16.23 2.58
N GLU A 175 -20.47 16.84 1.38
CA GLU A 175 -21.43 16.54 0.31
C GLU A 175 -21.27 15.11 -0.21
N LYS A 176 -20.03 14.66 -0.39
CA LYS A 176 -19.73 13.31 -0.86
C LYS A 176 -20.03 12.24 0.17
N LEU A 177 -19.86 12.53 1.46
CA LEU A 177 -20.30 11.66 2.54
C LEU A 177 -21.81 11.43 2.48
N ILE A 178 -22.59 12.51 2.35
CA ILE A 178 -24.05 12.43 2.24
C ILE A 178 -24.44 11.59 1.01
N GLU A 179 -23.83 11.87 -0.15
CA GLU A 179 -24.07 11.08 -1.36
C GLU A 179 -23.73 9.60 -1.16
N HIS A 180 -22.58 9.32 -0.55
CA HIS A 180 -22.12 7.96 -0.29
C HIS A 180 -23.05 7.19 0.65
N LEU A 181 -23.47 7.80 1.75
CA LEU A 181 -24.41 7.21 2.71
C LEU A 181 -25.80 7.00 2.08
N ASN A 182 -26.28 7.94 1.27
CA ASN A 182 -27.52 7.79 0.53
C ASN A 182 -27.49 6.60 -0.43
N ARG A 183 -26.36 6.38 -1.13
CA ARG A 183 -26.17 5.18 -1.98
C ARG A 183 -26.23 3.87 -1.19
N LEU A 184 -25.86 3.90 0.10
CA LEU A 184 -25.98 2.76 1.02
C LEU A 184 -27.36 2.65 1.68
N GLY A 185 -28.31 3.53 1.33
CA GLY A 185 -29.65 3.56 1.93
C GLY A 185 -29.68 4.09 3.36
N ILE A 186 -28.73 4.97 3.71
CA ILE A 186 -28.62 5.62 5.01
C ILE A 186 -28.90 7.11 4.81
N VAL A 187 -29.99 7.59 5.40
CA VAL A 187 -30.42 8.99 5.30
C VAL A 187 -30.01 9.71 6.58
N LEU A 188 -29.10 10.68 6.46
CA LEU A 188 -28.79 11.61 7.55
C LEU A 188 -29.90 12.68 7.62
N SER A 189 -30.38 13.04 8.81
CA SER A 189 -31.32 14.15 8.93
C SER A 189 -30.60 15.48 8.61
N SER A 190 -31.33 16.42 7.99
CA SER A 190 -30.80 17.71 7.54
C SER A 190 -30.21 18.57 8.66
N ASP A 191 -30.60 18.31 9.91
CA ASP A 191 -30.31 19.17 11.06
C ASP A 191 -28.99 18.80 11.77
N ILE A 192 -28.35 17.67 11.40
CA ILE A 192 -27.16 17.12 12.08
C ILE A 192 -25.85 17.64 11.47
N CYS A 193 -25.88 18.38 10.35
CA CYS A 193 -24.67 18.67 9.59
C CYS A 193 -24.19 20.13 9.67
N PRO A 194 -23.59 20.53 10.80
CA PRO A 194 -22.39 21.33 10.79
C PRO A 194 -21.29 20.46 11.38
N VAL A 195 -20.67 19.61 10.56
CA VAL A 195 -19.52 18.82 11.03
C VAL A 195 -18.41 19.81 11.37
N ASP A 196 -18.18 20.04 12.66
CA ASP A 196 -17.01 20.76 13.13
C ASP A 196 -15.84 19.77 13.10
N PHE A 197 -14.86 20.04 12.24
CA PHE A 197 -13.84 19.07 11.80
C PHE A 197 -12.61 19.00 12.71
N ASP A 198 -12.72 19.47 13.95
CA ASP A 198 -11.66 19.36 14.95
C ASP A 198 -11.67 17.97 15.63
N PHE A 199 -11.60 16.90 14.83
CA PHE A 199 -11.40 15.56 15.38
C PHE A 199 -9.91 15.33 15.63
N GLU A 200 -9.55 15.07 16.89
CA GLU A 200 -8.19 14.70 17.27
C GLU A 200 -7.88 13.26 16.83
N ILE A 201 -6.96 13.09 15.89
CA ILE A 201 -6.57 11.76 15.37
C ILE A 201 -6.06 10.86 16.50
N GLU A 202 -5.50 11.45 17.56
CA GLU A 202 -5.03 10.78 18.78
C GLU A 202 -6.14 10.02 19.51
N ARG A 203 -7.41 10.36 19.29
CA ARG A 203 -8.57 9.69 19.90
C ARG A 203 -9.19 8.61 19.02
N VAL A 204 -8.70 8.45 17.78
CA VAL A 204 -9.16 7.38 16.89
C VAL A 204 -8.57 6.06 17.39
N LYS A 205 -9.46 5.13 17.74
CA LYS A 205 -9.10 3.77 18.17
C LYS A 205 -9.84 2.76 17.30
N PHE A 206 -9.14 1.76 16.79
CA PHE A 206 -9.75 0.70 15.98
C PHE A 206 -9.86 -0.58 16.81
N ASP A 207 -10.99 -0.78 17.49
CA ASP A 207 -11.18 -1.89 18.44
C ASP A 207 -11.23 -3.29 17.80
N ASN A 208 -11.29 -3.37 16.47
CA ASN A 208 -11.49 -4.60 15.70
C ASN A 208 -10.30 -4.97 14.81
N VAL A 209 -9.13 -4.38 15.01
CA VAL A 209 -7.90 -4.68 14.25
C VAL A 209 -6.74 -4.93 15.21
N SER A 210 -5.68 -5.58 14.73
CA SER A 210 -4.44 -5.71 15.54
C SER A 210 -3.81 -4.35 15.87
N ASP A 211 -3.10 -4.23 17.00
CA ASP A 211 -2.38 -3.01 17.41
C ASP A 211 -1.46 -2.45 16.30
N ARG A 212 -0.82 -3.36 15.54
CA ARG A 212 0.02 -2.97 14.40
C ARG A 212 -0.81 -2.33 13.29
N MET A 213 -1.98 -2.89 12.98
CA MET A 213 -2.88 -2.35 11.97
C MET A 213 -3.45 -1.01 12.42
N GLU A 214 -3.90 -0.91 13.66
CA GLU A 214 -4.39 0.34 14.24
C GLU A 214 -3.35 1.46 14.07
N LYS A 215 -2.07 1.17 14.39
CA LYS A 215 -0.98 2.11 14.17
C LYS A 215 -0.86 2.55 12.71
N ILE A 216 -0.95 1.63 11.74
CA ILE A 216 -0.89 1.95 10.30
C ILE A 216 -2.03 2.90 9.92
N LEU A 217 -3.25 2.61 10.36
CA LEU A 217 -4.43 3.41 10.03
C LEU A 217 -4.35 4.81 10.62
N CYS A 218 -3.91 4.94 11.87
CA CYS A 218 -3.71 6.23 12.51
C CYS A 218 -2.66 7.07 11.78
N GLU A 219 -1.55 6.47 11.33
CA GLU A 219 -0.54 7.19 10.56
C GLU A 219 -1.04 7.55 9.15
N ILE A 220 -1.87 6.71 8.50
CA ILE A 220 -2.50 7.09 7.23
C ILE A 220 -3.43 8.30 7.42
N LEU A 221 -4.25 8.31 8.48
CA LEU A 221 -5.10 9.46 8.80
C LEU A 221 -4.25 10.73 9.01
N ARG A 222 -3.17 10.65 9.79
CA ARG A 222 -2.22 11.77 9.98
C ARG A 222 -1.56 12.21 8.69
N LEU A 223 -1.22 11.27 7.80
CA LEU A 223 -0.65 11.57 6.48
C LEU A 223 -1.63 12.33 5.60
N THR A 224 -2.94 12.20 5.82
CA THR A 224 -3.95 12.99 5.11
C THR A 224 -4.28 14.31 5.81
N GLY A 225 -3.94 14.48 7.09
CA GLY A 225 -4.31 15.66 7.88
C GLY A 225 -3.78 17.01 7.36
N ASN A 226 -4.31 18.11 7.92
CA ASN A 226 -4.02 19.47 7.44
C ASN A 226 -2.60 19.97 7.79
N ASN A 227 -2.01 19.47 8.88
CA ASN A 227 -0.70 19.89 9.36
C ASN A 227 0.44 19.19 8.61
N SER A 228 1.23 19.95 7.87
CA SER A 228 2.34 19.40 7.08
C SER A 228 3.44 18.74 7.93
N GLY A 229 3.65 19.20 9.17
CA GLY A 229 4.62 18.60 10.08
C GLY A 229 4.18 17.21 10.54
N GLU A 230 2.89 17.05 10.83
CA GLU A 230 2.30 15.75 11.18
C GLU A 230 2.30 14.80 9.98
N ARG A 231 1.92 15.29 8.79
CA ARG A 231 2.01 14.49 7.55
C ARG A 231 3.43 13.96 7.30
N THR A 232 4.44 14.78 7.57
CA THR A 232 5.85 14.38 7.42
C THR A 232 6.22 13.26 8.38
N LYS A 233 5.88 13.42 9.66
CA LYS A 233 6.13 12.41 10.69
C LYS A 233 5.37 11.11 10.38
N ALA A 234 4.14 11.24 9.91
CA ALA A 234 3.31 10.11 9.50
C ALA A 234 3.91 9.35 8.31
N ALA A 235 4.34 10.05 7.26
CA ALA A 235 5.03 9.42 6.14
C ALA A 235 6.30 8.67 6.60
N GLN A 236 7.11 9.30 7.47
CA GLN A 236 8.29 8.65 8.06
C GLN A 236 7.93 7.42 8.88
N SER A 237 6.90 7.52 9.74
CA SER A 237 6.39 6.43 10.57
C SER A 237 5.92 5.25 9.71
N LEU A 238 5.15 5.51 8.65
CA LEU A 238 4.72 4.51 7.67
C LEU A 238 5.90 3.84 6.96
N GLY A 239 6.93 4.61 6.62
CA GLY A 239 8.18 4.09 6.06
C GLY A 239 8.94 3.15 7.01
N ILE A 240 8.94 3.45 8.31
CA ILE A 240 9.54 2.59 9.36
C ILE A 240 8.69 1.33 9.58
N ILE A 241 7.36 1.47 9.59
CA ILE A 241 6.43 0.35 9.74
C ILE A 241 6.58 -0.64 8.57
N GLY A 242 6.90 -0.13 7.37
CA GLY A 242 7.24 -0.96 6.22
C GLY A 242 6.06 -1.73 5.63
N ASP A 243 4.83 -1.37 5.99
CA ASP A 243 3.64 -2.09 5.56
C ASP A 243 3.18 -1.63 4.18
N SER A 244 2.99 -2.58 3.27
CA SER A 244 2.61 -2.27 1.89
C SER A 244 1.24 -1.62 1.74
N ARG A 245 0.35 -1.78 2.73
CA ARG A 245 -0.97 -1.12 2.72
C ARG A 245 -0.87 0.40 2.74
N ALA A 246 0.28 0.96 3.14
CA ALA A 246 0.53 2.39 3.12
C ALA A 246 0.88 2.93 1.71
N GLU A 247 1.23 2.07 0.74
CA GLU A 247 1.75 2.47 -0.57
C GLU A 247 0.86 3.48 -1.30
N PRO A 248 -0.46 3.25 -1.47
CA PRO A 248 -1.30 4.19 -2.22
C PRO A 248 -1.34 5.59 -1.59
N TYR A 249 -1.34 5.64 -0.26
CA TYR A 249 -1.37 6.90 0.50
C TYR A 249 -0.03 7.63 0.44
N LEU A 250 1.08 6.89 0.47
CA LEU A 250 2.42 7.46 0.30
C LEU A 250 2.64 7.93 -1.14
N CYS A 251 2.16 7.18 -2.15
CA CYS A 251 2.15 7.63 -3.54
C CYS A 251 1.41 8.95 -3.67
N ALA A 252 0.23 9.09 -3.07
CA ALA A 252 -0.47 10.37 -3.02
C ALA A 252 0.34 11.46 -2.29
N ALA A 253 1.00 11.15 -1.18
CA ALA A 253 1.80 12.15 -0.46
C ALA A 253 3.03 12.66 -1.25
N THR A 254 3.44 11.99 -2.34
CA THR A 254 4.49 12.51 -3.24
C THR A 254 4.08 13.76 -4.03
N GLU A 255 2.79 14.04 -4.13
CA GLU A 255 2.26 15.23 -4.81
C GLU A 255 1.85 16.35 -3.81
N ASP A 256 2.19 16.20 -2.52
CA ASP A 256 1.87 17.20 -1.49
C ASP A 256 2.41 18.59 -1.84
N LYS A 257 1.70 19.67 -1.51
CA LYS A 257 2.18 21.03 -1.77
C LYS A 257 3.51 21.36 -1.08
N TYR A 258 3.86 20.68 0.00
CA TYR A 258 5.09 20.94 0.75
C TYR A 258 6.23 19.97 0.40
N PRO A 259 7.42 20.48 0.04
CA PRO A 259 8.53 19.65 -0.43
C PRO A 259 9.04 18.63 0.61
N TRP A 260 8.95 18.96 1.91
CA TRP A 260 9.39 18.08 2.97
C TRP A 260 8.45 16.87 3.17
N VAL A 261 7.14 17.02 2.92
CA VAL A 261 6.18 15.90 2.93
C VAL A 261 6.47 14.99 1.75
N LYS A 262 6.66 15.55 0.54
CA LYS A 262 7.04 14.77 -0.65
C LYS A 262 8.30 13.93 -0.40
N LYS A 263 9.35 14.54 0.15
CA LYS A 263 10.61 13.84 0.46
C LYS A 263 10.41 12.71 1.47
N ALA A 264 9.61 12.93 2.52
CA ALA A 264 9.30 11.90 3.49
C ALA A 264 8.52 10.74 2.86
N ALA A 265 7.55 11.03 2.00
CA ALA A 265 6.79 10.03 1.26
C ALA A 265 7.68 9.23 0.30
N ILE A 266 8.53 9.90 -0.49
CA ILE A 266 9.52 9.27 -1.38
C ILE A 266 10.45 8.37 -0.58
N GLU A 267 10.96 8.84 0.56
CA GLU A 267 11.82 8.05 1.43
C GLU A 267 11.11 6.83 2.01
N ALA A 268 9.87 6.98 2.44
CA ALA A 268 9.02 5.90 2.94
C ALA A 268 8.74 4.85 1.86
N LEU A 269 8.38 5.25 0.64
CA LEU A 269 8.24 4.34 -0.52
C LEU A 269 9.56 3.60 -0.80
N GLY A 270 10.70 4.28 -0.67
CA GLY A 270 12.03 3.70 -0.77
C GLY A 270 12.42 2.76 0.37
N SER A 271 11.77 2.86 1.52
CA SER A 271 11.93 1.95 2.66
C SER A 271 11.03 0.73 2.51
N ILE A 272 9.79 0.91 2.04
CA ILE A 272 8.84 -0.18 1.77
C ILE A 272 9.26 -1.00 0.53
N ARG A 273 9.90 -0.36 -0.45
CA ARG A 273 10.51 -0.98 -1.66
C ARG A 273 9.54 -1.80 -2.52
N LEU A 274 8.32 -1.32 -2.71
CA LEU A 274 7.36 -1.92 -3.64
C LEU A 274 7.69 -1.52 -5.08
N SER A 275 7.86 -2.51 -5.95
CA SER A 275 8.21 -2.26 -7.36
C SER A 275 7.11 -1.47 -8.10
N SER A 276 5.87 -1.56 -7.63
CA SER A 276 4.73 -0.72 -8.04
C SER A 276 4.91 0.77 -7.74
N SER A 277 5.81 1.15 -6.82
CA SER A 277 6.11 2.55 -6.50
C SER A 277 7.10 3.21 -7.48
N ILE A 278 7.85 2.41 -8.27
CA ILE A 278 8.88 2.93 -9.18
C ILE A 278 8.34 3.96 -10.18
N PRO A 279 7.18 3.76 -10.84
CA PRO A 279 6.59 4.77 -11.72
C PRO A 279 6.40 6.13 -11.04
N VAL A 280 5.83 6.15 -9.82
CA VAL A 280 5.60 7.39 -9.05
C VAL A 280 6.92 8.06 -8.67
N LEU A 281 7.92 7.27 -8.27
CA LEU A 281 9.25 7.80 -7.96
C LEU A 281 9.93 8.40 -9.20
N VAL A 282 9.73 7.81 -10.38
CA VAL A 282 10.22 8.37 -11.64
C VAL A 282 9.53 9.68 -11.99
N GLU A 283 8.22 9.83 -11.74
CA GLU A 283 7.56 11.13 -11.86
C GLU A 283 8.18 12.19 -10.94
N CYS A 284 8.59 11.80 -9.74
CA CYS A 284 9.27 12.70 -8.81
C CYS A 284 10.66 13.18 -9.29
N LEU A 285 11.28 12.54 -10.28
CA LEU A 285 12.49 13.07 -10.93
C LEU A 285 12.21 14.37 -11.68
N TYR A 286 10.96 14.63 -12.01
CA TYR A 286 10.54 15.85 -12.67
C TYR A 286 10.04 16.90 -11.69
N ASP A 287 10.06 16.70 -10.36
CA ASP A 287 9.48 17.64 -9.39
C ASP A 287 10.03 19.08 -9.54
N LEU A 288 9.26 20.09 -9.12
CA LEU A 288 9.68 21.50 -9.14
C LEU A 288 10.90 21.72 -8.23
N GLU A 289 10.95 21.03 -7.10
CA GLU A 289 11.99 21.20 -6.09
C GLU A 289 13.18 20.29 -6.35
N SER A 290 14.37 20.86 -6.48
CA SER A 290 15.60 20.11 -6.74
C SER A 290 15.87 19.06 -5.66
N SER A 291 15.64 19.39 -4.40
CA SER A 291 15.82 18.45 -3.28
C SER A 291 14.86 17.25 -3.33
N VAL A 292 13.69 17.40 -3.95
CA VAL A 292 12.74 16.30 -4.18
C VAL A 292 13.26 15.41 -5.32
N ARG A 293 13.72 16.00 -6.42
CA ARG A 293 14.33 15.26 -7.55
C ARG A 293 15.52 14.41 -7.11
N GLU A 294 16.43 15.00 -6.32
CA GLU A 294 17.60 14.27 -5.79
C GLU A 294 17.19 13.13 -4.85
N LYS A 295 16.21 13.36 -3.96
CA LYS A 295 15.69 12.32 -3.07
C LYS A 295 15.04 11.20 -3.88
N ALA A 296 14.28 11.52 -4.93
CA ALA A 296 13.71 10.54 -5.85
C ALA A 296 14.79 9.70 -6.53
N ALA A 297 15.82 10.32 -7.12
CA ALA A 297 16.94 9.62 -7.74
C ALA A 297 17.65 8.66 -6.78
N ASN A 298 17.99 9.14 -5.57
CA ASN A 298 18.62 8.33 -4.53
C ASN A 298 17.72 7.17 -4.08
N THR A 299 16.41 7.40 -4.01
CA THR A 299 15.45 6.36 -3.66
C THR A 299 15.29 5.33 -4.78
N ILE A 300 15.21 5.75 -6.04
CA ILE A 300 15.11 4.85 -7.20
C ILE A 300 16.32 3.93 -7.27
N ALA A 301 17.52 4.43 -6.95
CA ALA A 301 18.73 3.61 -6.89
C ALA A 301 18.60 2.40 -5.94
N LYS A 302 17.80 2.52 -4.87
CA LYS A 302 17.53 1.41 -3.91
C LYS A 302 16.72 0.25 -4.52
N PHE A 303 16.12 0.45 -5.69
CA PHE A 303 15.38 -0.59 -6.41
C PHE A 303 16.26 -1.38 -7.39
N GLU A 304 17.54 -1.01 -7.52
CA GLU A 304 18.56 -1.74 -8.28
C GLU A 304 18.09 -2.07 -9.71
N GLU A 305 18.21 -3.33 -10.13
CA GLU A 305 17.90 -3.75 -11.50
C GLU A 305 16.45 -3.45 -11.91
N LYS A 306 15.53 -3.45 -10.93
CA LYS A 306 14.10 -3.20 -11.20
C LYS A 306 13.84 -1.77 -11.66
N ALA A 307 14.72 -0.83 -11.35
CA ALA A 307 14.60 0.57 -11.78
C ALA A 307 15.09 0.80 -13.21
N ILE A 308 15.97 -0.06 -13.75
CA ILE A 308 16.64 0.16 -15.03
C ILE A 308 15.64 0.38 -16.18
N PRO A 309 14.59 -0.43 -16.37
CA PRO A 309 13.67 -0.24 -17.49
C PRO A 309 13.00 1.14 -17.44
N TYR A 310 12.66 1.60 -16.24
CA TYR A 310 12.02 2.90 -16.04
C TYR A 310 12.99 4.07 -16.25
N LEU A 311 14.23 3.94 -15.79
CA LEU A 311 15.27 4.96 -16.01
C LEU A 311 15.66 5.06 -17.49
N LEU A 312 15.75 3.93 -18.21
CA LEU A 312 15.95 3.93 -19.65
C LEU A 312 14.78 4.59 -20.39
N ASN A 313 13.55 4.39 -19.90
CA ASN A 313 12.36 5.04 -20.44
C ASN A 313 12.43 6.57 -20.27
N VAL A 314 12.91 7.07 -19.13
CA VAL A 314 13.18 8.50 -18.90
C VAL A 314 14.16 9.08 -19.92
N LEU A 315 15.17 8.30 -20.34
CA LEU A 315 16.16 8.77 -21.32
C LEU A 315 15.65 8.73 -22.76
N LYS A 316 14.74 7.81 -23.09
CA LYS A 316 14.19 7.62 -24.44
C LYS A 316 13.03 8.56 -24.73
N ASN A 317 12.16 8.80 -23.75
CA ASN A 317 10.97 9.60 -23.95
C ASN A 317 11.33 11.08 -23.89
N ASP A 318 11.04 11.78 -24.97
CA ASP A 318 11.12 13.22 -24.97
C ASP A 318 9.81 13.81 -24.45
N ARG A 319 9.82 14.35 -23.22
CA ARG A 319 8.65 15.06 -22.70
C ARG A 319 8.39 16.37 -23.42
N GLU A 320 9.32 16.85 -24.26
CA GLU A 320 9.11 18.00 -25.15
C GLU A 320 7.79 17.87 -25.94
N VAL A 321 7.50 16.67 -26.47
CA VAL A 321 6.26 16.38 -27.21
C VAL A 321 5.03 16.29 -26.29
N HIS A 322 5.20 15.87 -25.04
CA HIS A 322 4.10 15.76 -24.07
C HIS A 322 3.72 17.09 -23.40
N PHE A 323 4.62 18.08 -23.42
CA PHE A 323 4.34 19.40 -22.90
C PHE A 323 3.46 20.25 -23.82
N GLU A 324 3.23 19.84 -25.07
CA GLU A 324 2.39 20.59 -26.03
C GLU A 324 1.02 20.93 -25.43
N ASN A 325 0.35 19.97 -24.79
CA ASN A 325 -0.95 20.19 -24.14
C ASN A 325 -0.85 21.18 -22.95
N ALA A 326 0.21 21.08 -22.14
CA ALA A 326 0.43 21.99 -21.02
C ALA A 326 0.76 23.42 -21.48
N LEU A 327 1.51 23.54 -22.59
CA LEU A 327 1.85 24.81 -23.24
C LEU A 327 0.63 25.43 -23.92
N GLU A 328 -0.25 24.63 -24.54
CA GLU A 328 -1.52 25.09 -25.09
C GLU A 328 -2.46 25.63 -24.01
N GLU A 329 -2.53 24.98 -22.84
CA GLU A 329 -3.34 25.46 -21.73
C GLU A 329 -2.75 26.73 -21.10
N ALA A 330 -1.43 26.79 -20.96
CA ALA A 330 -0.74 28.02 -20.53
C ALA A 330 -0.95 29.18 -21.53
N LYS A 331 -1.06 28.90 -22.84
CA LYS A 331 -1.31 29.91 -23.88
C LYS A 331 -2.66 30.59 -23.68
N LYS A 332 -3.66 29.85 -23.20
CA LYS A 332 -5.01 30.36 -22.92
C LYS A 332 -5.05 31.28 -21.68
N SER A 333 -4.16 31.09 -20.72
CA SER A 333 -4.18 31.83 -19.45
C SER A 333 -3.40 33.15 -19.51
N HIS A 334 -2.14 33.18 -19.98
CA HIS A 334 -1.43 34.44 -20.23
C HIS A 334 -0.21 34.26 -21.17
N PRO A 335 -0.13 34.95 -22.33
CA PRO A 335 0.95 34.74 -23.32
C PRO A 335 2.37 35.12 -22.89
N ARG A 336 2.54 36.00 -21.89
CA ARG A 336 3.85 36.57 -21.51
C ARG A 336 4.70 35.66 -20.63
N SER A 337 4.13 34.60 -20.07
CA SER A 337 4.85 33.62 -19.23
C SER A 337 5.23 32.35 -19.98
N LEU A 338 4.88 32.23 -21.27
CA LEU A 338 5.04 31.01 -22.05
C LEU A 338 6.48 30.61 -22.27
N ASP A 339 7.35 31.56 -22.65
CA ASP A 339 8.76 31.25 -22.91
C ASP A 339 9.48 30.84 -21.62
N SER A 340 9.16 31.52 -20.51
CA SER A 340 9.68 31.16 -19.19
C SER A 340 9.17 29.80 -18.70
N PHE A 341 7.90 29.50 -18.96
CA PHE A 341 7.28 28.22 -18.60
C PHE A 341 7.84 27.07 -19.45
N ALA A 342 7.96 27.25 -20.76
CA ALA A 342 8.58 26.29 -21.67
C ALA A 342 10.04 26.02 -21.30
N ALA A 343 10.82 27.08 -21.03
CA ALA A 343 12.20 26.94 -20.58
C ALA A 343 12.31 26.17 -19.25
N ALA A 344 11.39 26.41 -18.30
CA ALA A 344 11.34 25.69 -17.03
C ALA A 344 11.00 24.19 -17.22
N LEU A 345 10.08 23.86 -18.12
CA LEU A 345 9.73 22.46 -18.43
C LEU A 345 10.90 21.72 -19.08
N LEU A 346 11.57 22.33 -20.07
CA LEU A 346 12.75 21.78 -20.73
C LEU A 346 13.93 21.61 -19.75
N HIS A 347 14.12 22.58 -18.85
CA HIS A 347 15.15 22.48 -17.81
C HIS A 347 14.89 21.28 -16.90
N ARG A 348 13.65 21.09 -16.43
CA ARG A 348 13.26 19.97 -15.57
C ARG A 348 13.43 18.62 -16.26
N ASP A 349 13.07 18.52 -17.54
CA ASP A 349 13.27 17.30 -18.31
C ASP A 349 14.77 16.97 -18.47
N SER A 350 15.60 17.98 -18.78
CA SER A 350 17.05 17.83 -18.83
C SER A 350 17.63 17.36 -17.49
N GLU A 351 17.21 17.94 -16.36
CA GLU A 351 17.65 17.52 -15.03
C GLU A 351 17.21 16.10 -14.69
N ALA A 352 15.96 15.73 -14.98
CA ALA A 352 15.45 14.38 -14.77
C ALA A 352 16.26 13.35 -15.57
N LYS A 353 16.56 13.65 -16.85
CA LYS A 353 17.43 12.82 -17.71
C LYS A 353 18.87 12.73 -17.15
N GLN A 354 19.41 13.81 -16.58
CA GLN A 354 20.73 13.79 -15.94
C GLN A 354 20.75 12.90 -14.69
N LEU A 355 19.75 13.02 -13.82
CA LEU A 355 19.60 12.20 -12.63
C LEU A 355 19.41 10.72 -13.00
N ALA A 356 18.59 10.43 -14.01
CA ALA A 356 18.40 9.06 -14.49
C ALA A 356 19.71 8.44 -15.01
N ARG A 357 20.51 9.20 -15.78
CA ARG A 357 21.86 8.75 -16.20
C ARG A 357 22.78 8.50 -15.03
N LYS A 358 22.77 9.39 -14.03
CA LYS A 358 23.58 9.24 -12.83
C LYS A 358 23.24 7.92 -12.13
N VAL A 359 21.95 7.68 -11.86
CA VAL A 359 21.50 6.44 -11.21
C VAL A 359 21.85 5.20 -12.05
N LEU A 360 21.66 5.24 -13.38
CA LEU A 360 22.05 4.12 -14.25
C LEU A 360 23.55 3.83 -14.18
N ASN A 361 24.40 4.87 -14.20
CA ASN A 361 25.84 4.70 -14.07
C ASN A 361 26.22 4.14 -12.70
N ASP A 362 25.60 4.62 -11.62
CA ASP A 362 25.81 4.12 -10.24
C ASP A 362 25.41 2.64 -10.12
N LEU A 363 24.42 2.20 -10.89
CA LEU A 363 23.99 0.79 -11.01
C LEU A 363 24.84 -0.04 -11.99
N GLY A 364 25.92 0.50 -12.55
CA GLY A 364 26.79 -0.19 -13.51
C GLY A 364 26.26 -0.24 -14.95
N HIS A 365 25.12 0.39 -15.24
CA HIS A 365 24.58 0.57 -16.59
C HIS A 365 25.16 1.83 -17.23
N VAL A 366 26.31 1.68 -17.90
CA VAL A 366 26.98 2.79 -18.58
C VAL A 366 26.14 3.28 -19.75
N VAL A 367 25.49 4.43 -19.58
CA VAL A 367 24.83 5.15 -20.68
C VAL A 367 25.77 6.24 -21.16
N THR A 368 26.44 6.00 -22.29
CA THR A 368 27.23 7.03 -22.95
C THR A 368 26.32 8.18 -23.37
N LYS A 369 26.80 9.42 -23.28
CA LYS A 369 26.06 10.56 -23.84
C LYS A 369 25.79 10.25 -25.32
N SER A 370 24.51 10.19 -25.72
CA SER A 370 24.16 10.23 -27.15
C SER A 370 24.98 11.33 -27.81
N PRO A 371 25.63 11.07 -28.95
CA PRO A 371 26.30 12.13 -29.67
C PRO A 371 25.26 13.23 -29.88
N LYS A 372 25.61 14.47 -29.52
CA LYS A 372 24.84 15.64 -29.99
C LYS A 372 24.59 15.40 -31.47
N SER A 373 23.33 15.31 -31.87
CA SER A 373 22.96 15.23 -33.28
C SER A 373 23.64 16.39 -33.99
N GLY A 374 24.75 16.07 -34.65
CA GLY A 374 25.43 16.95 -35.57
C GLY A 374 24.60 16.99 -36.84
N GLY A 375 24.23 18.20 -37.24
CA GLY A 375 23.51 18.51 -38.48
C GLY A 375 22.90 19.90 -38.29
N LYS A 376 23.70 20.93 -38.53
CA LYS A 376 23.84 21.66 -39.81
C LYS A 376 22.66 22.57 -40.09
#